data_AF-A0A956K7K4-F1
#
_entry.id   AF-A0A956K7K4-F1
#
_cell.length_a   1.000
_cell.length_b   1.000
_cell.length_c   1.000
_cell.angle_alpha   90.00
_cell.angle_beta   90.00
_cell.angle_gamma   90.00
#
_symmetry.space_group_name_H-M   'P 1'
#
loop_
_entity.id
_entity.type
_entity.pdbx_description
1 polymer ?
#
loop_
_entity_poly.entity_id
_entity_poly.type
_entity_poly.pdbx_seq_one_letter_code
_entity_poly.pdbx_strand_id
1 'polypeptide(L)'
;MSPAPRTRFRCEPPGSLAVSAGAVVLRELGDEGPRWVLAQGERIVALLDEGLTPAQISKLGDLREQARIHALLSGLAALGRLDLDFAWRGRELATLRRVTPALVLTIASPPAEAVVLSRLSHLRSEQHGEERTAILEHALSPCRVVLHAPELGALLVTLAAPTEPRRLSSAAPWASAFVGLLLAAGFVVAAGSEESDPALLPWEFHDALMHGRQLRTRPEERGGTYRLRARLPSPPMLRAPSGGATVALAKPPLENTGPGIFTV
;
A
#
# COMPACT_ATOMS: atom_id res chain seq x y z
N MET A 1 20.70 -15.58 22.57
CA MET A 1 20.14 -14.35 21.95
C MET A 1 18.95 -14.75 21.11
N SER A 2 17.75 -14.20 21.36
CA SER A 2 16.62 -14.41 20.45
C SER A 2 16.91 -13.74 19.10
N PRO A 3 16.60 -14.39 17.96
CA PRO A 3 16.83 -13.78 16.64
C PRO A 3 16.04 -12.47 16.55
N ALA A 4 16.54 -11.43 15.87
CA ALA A 4 15.77 -10.20 15.63
C ALA A 4 14.74 -10.41 14.49
N PRO A 5 13.62 -9.65 14.48
CA PRO A 5 12.70 -9.67 13.34
C PRO A 5 13.43 -9.18 12.09
N ARG A 6 13.02 -9.71 10.93
CA ARG A 6 13.64 -9.41 9.65
C ARG A 6 12.65 -8.70 8.74
N THR A 7 13.07 -7.59 8.17
CA THR A 7 12.40 -6.94 7.05
C THR A 7 13.13 -7.28 5.76
N ARG A 8 12.38 -7.66 4.72
CA ARG A 8 12.94 -8.04 3.41
C ARG A 8 12.21 -7.33 2.30
N PHE A 9 12.95 -6.83 1.32
CA PHE A 9 12.39 -6.33 0.08
C PHE A 9 12.13 -7.49 -0.88
N ARG A 10 10.93 -7.55 -1.45
CA ARG A 10 10.52 -8.53 -2.47
C ARG A 10 10.00 -7.81 -3.70
N CYS A 11 10.31 -8.32 -4.89
CA CYS A 11 9.76 -7.78 -6.14
C CYS A 11 8.42 -8.47 -6.49
N GLU A 12 7.39 -7.71 -6.89
CA GLU A 12 6.08 -8.25 -7.30
C GLU A 12 5.80 -7.97 -8.80
N PRO A 13 5.37 -8.97 -9.60
CA PRO A 13 5.33 -10.39 -9.27
C PRO A 13 6.76 -10.98 -9.16
N PRO A 14 6.93 -12.12 -8.47
CA PRO A 14 8.19 -12.85 -8.44
C PRO A 14 8.71 -13.11 -9.87
N GLY A 15 10.02 -12.98 -10.09
CA GLY A 15 10.63 -13.19 -11.41
C GLY A 15 10.34 -12.08 -12.43
N SER A 16 9.76 -10.95 -12.03
CA SER A 16 9.58 -9.77 -12.89
C SER A 16 10.89 -9.08 -13.27
N LEU A 17 12.01 -9.42 -12.61
CA LEU A 17 13.34 -8.94 -12.96
C LEU A 17 14.12 -9.99 -13.76
N ALA A 18 14.97 -9.51 -14.65
CA ALA A 18 15.96 -10.31 -15.36
C ALA A 18 17.28 -9.55 -15.44
N VAL A 19 18.35 -10.26 -15.75
CA VAL A 19 19.61 -9.64 -16.18
C VAL A 19 19.76 -9.85 -17.68
N SER A 20 20.01 -8.77 -18.40
CA SER A 20 20.28 -8.78 -19.84
C SER A 20 21.44 -7.83 -20.13
N ALA A 21 22.47 -8.33 -20.82
CA ALA A 21 23.69 -7.56 -21.15
C ALA A 21 24.33 -6.81 -19.96
N GLY A 22 24.33 -7.42 -18.76
CA GLY A 22 24.87 -6.82 -17.54
C GLY A 22 23.99 -5.75 -16.89
N ALA A 23 22.77 -5.53 -17.39
CA ALA A 23 21.77 -4.67 -16.77
C ALA A 23 20.63 -5.48 -16.15
N VAL A 24 20.14 -5.06 -15.00
CA VAL A 24 18.86 -5.50 -14.45
C VAL A 24 17.74 -4.81 -15.23
N VAL A 25 16.79 -5.59 -15.72
CA VAL A 25 15.65 -5.13 -16.53
C VAL A 25 14.34 -5.71 -16.00
N LEU A 26 13.24 -4.96 -16.15
CA LEU A 26 11.90 -5.45 -15.86
C LEU A 26 11.35 -6.24 -17.06
N ARG A 27 11.11 -7.55 -16.87
CA ARG A 27 10.69 -8.48 -17.94
C ARG A 27 9.41 -8.06 -18.65
N GLU A 28 8.42 -7.57 -17.91
CA GLU A 28 7.11 -7.19 -18.47
C GLU A 28 7.20 -6.02 -19.48
N LEU A 29 8.25 -5.21 -19.39
CA LEU A 29 8.49 -4.08 -20.29
C LEU A 29 9.47 -4.42 -21.42
N GLY A 30 10.02 -5.64 -21.43
CA GLY A 30 11.00 -6.06 -22.42
C GLY A 30 12.21 -5.12 -22.51
N ASP A 31 12.72 -4.93 -23.73
CA ASP A 31 13.86 -4.04 -24.00
C ASP A 31 13.54 -2.55 -23.88
N GLU A 32 12.27 -2.17 -23.84
CA GLU A 32 11.82 -0.78 -23.65
C GLU A 32 11.67 -0.40 -22.18
N GLY A 33 11.87 -1.36 -21.26
CA GLY A 33 11.83 -1.11 -19.84
C GLY A 33 13.00 -0.28 -19.31
N PRO A 34 12.87 0.28 -18.10
CA PRO A 34 14.00 0.88 -17.40
C PRO A 34 15.12 -0.16 -17.24
N ARG A 35 16.35 0.27 -17.55
CA ARG A 35 17.56 -0.56 -17.47
C ARG A 35 18.48 -0.02 -16.39
N TRP A 36 18.85 -0.87 -15.44
CA TRP A 36 19.80 -0.52 -14.39
C TRP A 36 21.08 -1.32 -14.55
N VAL A 37 22.19 -0.65 -14.86
CA VAL A 37 23.50 -1.30 -14.99
C VAL A 37 24.13 -1.46 -13.60
N LEU A 38 24.28 -2.71 -13.16
CA LEU A 38 24.80 -3.07 -11.84
C LEU A 38 25.92 -4.08 -11.98
N ALA A 39 27.04 -3.88 -11.28
CA ALA A 39 28.19 -4.78 -11.38
C ALA A 39 27.87 -6.18 -10.84
N GLN A 40 26.92 -6.27 -9.90
CA GLN A 40 26.42 -7.52 -9.32
C GLN A 40 24.94 -7.78 -9.65
N GLY A 41 24.48 -7.40 -10.84
CA GLY A 41 23.07 -7.50 -11.24
C GLY A 41 22.43 -8.86 -10.96
N GLU A 42 23.09 -9.95 -11.33
CA GLU A 42 22.57 -11.32 -11.12
C GLU A 42 22.39 -11.65 -9.64
N ARG A 43 23.37 -11.28 -8.81
CA ARG A 43 23.30 -11.48 -7.36
C ARG A 43 22.19 -10.64 -6.74
N ILE A 44 21.97 -9.41 -7.22
CA ILE A 44 20.93 -8.53 -6.71
C ILE A 44 19.54 -9.07 -7.07
N VAL A 45 19.35 -9.56 -8.29
CA VAL A 45 18.09 -10.21 -8.70
C VAL A 45 17.84 -11.45 -7.84
N ALA A 46 18.84 -12.33 -7.68
CA ALA A 46 18.72 -13.51 -6.82
C ALA A 46 18.39 -13.13 -5.37
N LEU A 47 19.04 -12.10 -4.81
CA LEU A 47 18.75 -11.63 -3.46
C LEU A 47 17.37 -11.01 -3.33
N LEU A 48 16.84 -10.34 -4.37
CA LEU A 48 15.48 -9.81 -4.37
C LEU A 48 14.44 -10.93 -4.42
N ASP A 49 14.71 -12.02 -5.15
CA ASP A 49 13.86 -13.22 -5.17
C ASP A 49 13.90 -13.95 -3.81
N GLU A 50 15.04 -13.98 -3.13
CA GLU A 50 15.20 -14.57 -1.79
C GLU A 50 14.77 -13.64 -0.62
N GLY A 51 14.51 -12.37 -0.93
CA GLY A 51 14.20 -11.31 0.02
C GLY A 51 15.44 -10.58 0.54
N LEU A 52 15.74 -9.43 -0.08
CA LEU A 52 16.92 -8.62 0.22
C LEU A 52 16.72 -7.82 1.51
N THR A 53 17.64 -7.92 2.47
CA THR A 53 17.59 -7.15 3.73
C THR A 53 18.44 -5.88 3.65
N PRO A 54 18.12 -4.82 4.42
CA PRO A 54 18.96 -3.63 4.54
C PRO A 54 20.41 -3.95 4.96
N ALA A 55 20.59 -4.92 5.85
CA ALA A 55 21.91 -5.36 6.29
C ALA A 55 22.72 -6.02 5.16
N GLN A 56 22.07 -6.74 4.24
CA GLN A 56 22.74 -7.28 3.05
C GLN A 56 23.16 -6.15 2.11
N ILE A 57 22.31 -5.13 1.89
CA ILE A 57 22.64 -3.96 1.05
C ILE A 57 23.94 -3.29 1.51
N SER A 58 24.10 -3.06 2.83
CA SER A 58 25.31 -2.46 3.38
C SER A 58 26.60 -3.28 3.17
N LYS A 59 26.46 -4.57 2.85
CA LYS A 59 27.57 -5.49 2.57
C LYS A 59 27.80 -5.70 1.06
N LEU A 60 26.92 -5.16 0.21
CA LEU A 60 27.02 -5.28 -1.24
C LEU A 60 27.85 -4.13 -1.81
N GLY A 61 29.13 -4.41 -2.08
CA GLY A 61 30.00 -3.52 -2.83
C GLY A 61 30.45 -2.27 -2.08
N ASP A 62 30.97 -1.31 -2.85
CA ASP A 62 31.37 0.01 -2.37
C ASP A 62 30.19 0.99 -2.29
N LEU A 63 30.44 2.23 -1.84
CA LEU A 63 29.41 3.27 -1.73
C LEU A 63 28.69 3.56 -3.06
N ARG A 64 29.39 3.43 -4.20
CA ARG A 64 28.81 3.69 -5.51
C ARG A 64 27.83 2.59 -5.89
N GLU A 65 28.18 1.33 -5.63
CA GLU A 65 27.29 0.20 -5.86
C GLU A 65 26.09 0.23 -4.91
N GLN A 66 26.30 0.59 -3.63
CA GLN A 66 25.21 0.80 -2.66
C GLN A 66 24.23 1.88 -3.13
N ALA A 67 24.74 3.02 -3.65
CA ALA A 67 23.90 4.08 -4.20
C ALA A 67 23.10 3.59 -5.43
N ARG A 68 23.68 2.76 -6.30
CA ARG A 68 22.96 2.16 -7.44
C ARG A 68 21.91 1.16 -7.00
N ILE A 69 22.19 0.33 -5.99
CA ILE A 69 21.18 -0.57 -5.39
C ILE A 69 20.04 0.25 -4.81
N HIS A 70 20.33 1.32 -4.08
CA HIS A 70 19.32 2.23 -3.55
C HIS A 70 18.48 2.86 -4.69
N ALA A 71 19.12 3.28 -5.78
CA ALA A 71 18.44 3.81 -6.96
C ALA A 71 17.56 2.76 -7.65
N LEU A 72 18.02 1.51 -7.78
CA LEU A 72 17.21 0.39 -8.28
C LEU A 72 15.99 0.17 -7.38
N LEU A 73 16.20 0.01 -6.07
CA LEU A 73 15.11 -0.21 -5.12
C LEU A 73 14.10 0.95 -5.15
N SER A 74 14.57 2.19 -5.23
CA SER A 74 13.73 3.39 -5.38
C SER A 74 12.96 3.38 -6.70
N GLY A 75 13.58 2.93 -7.80
CA GLY A 75 12.93 2.76 -9.10
C GLY A 75 11.83 1.70 -9.07
N LEU A 76 12.12 0.51 -8.50
CA LEU A 76 11.12 -0.56 -8.32
C LEU A 76 9.98 -0.11 -7.41
N ALA A 77 10.32 0.59 -6.33
CA ALA A 77 9.38 1.23 -5.42
C ALA A 77 8.47 2.25 -6.13
N ALA A 78 9.01 3.09 -7.01
CA ALA A 78 8.25 4.05 -7.81
C ALA A 78 7.35 3.36 -8.86
N LEU A 79 7.71 2.15 -9.30
CA LEU A 79 6.90 1.35 -10.21
C LEU A 79 5.84 0.51 -9.48
N GLY A 80 5.77 0.59 -8.15
CA GLY A 80 4.86 -0.23 -7.34
C GLY A 80 5.23 -1.72 -7.36
N ARG A 81 6.49 -2.06 -7.65
CA ARG A 81 6.99 -3.43 -7.80
C ARG A 81 7.76 -3.92 -6.58
N LEU A 82 7.83 -3.13 -5.51
CA LEU A 82 8.60 -3.47 -4.32
C LEU A 82 7.68 -3.58 -3.10
N ASP A 83 7.56 -4.80 -2.61
CA ASP A 83 6.90 -5.14 -1.36
C ASP A 83 7.93 -5.23 -0.22
N LEU A 84 7.48 -5.01 1.01
CA LEU A 84 8.28 -5.17 2.20
C LEU A 84 7.66 -6.23 3.12
N ASP A 85 8.31 -7.38 3.20
CA ASP A 85 7.88 -8.46 4.09
C ASP A 85 8.42 -8.24 5.50
N PHE A 86 7.59 -8.52 6.50
CA PHE A 86 7.94 -8.58 7.89
C PHE A 86 7.85 -10.03 8.38
N ALA A 87 8.99 -10.60 8.77
CA ALA A 87 9.09 -12.00 9.16
C ALA A 87 9.74 -12.17 10.54
N TRP A 88 9.28 -13.18 11.27
CA TRP A 88 9.80 -13.59 12.58
C TRP A 88 10.03 -15.09 12.62
N ARG A 89 11.23 -15.52 13.02
CA ARG A 89 11.63 -16.95 13.10
C ARG A 89 11.31 -17.75 11.82
N GLY A 90 11.52 -17.12 10.66
CA GLY A 90 11.29 -17.76 9.35
C GLY A 90 9.82 -17.77 8.90
N ARG A 91 8.88 -17.34 9.74
CA ARG A 91 7.47 -17.18 9.37
C ARG A 91 7.21 -15.74 8.92
N GLU A 92 6.59 -15.59 7.75
CA GLU A 92 6.08 -14.31 7.29
C GLU A 92 4.86 -13.93 8.13
N LEU A 93 4.89 -12.74 8.73
CA LEU A 93 3.78 -12.26 9.55
C LEU A 93 2.93 -11.26 8.75
N ALA A 94 3.57 -10.36 8.02
CA ALA A 94 2.89 -9.35 7.23
C ALA A 94 3.68 -8.98 5.97
N THR A 95 2.98 -8.47 4.96
CA THR A 95 3.58 -7.81 3.80
C THR A 95 3.01 -6.42 3.67
N LEU A 96 3.89 -5.42 3.64
CA LEU A 96 3.54 -4.05 3.34
C LEU A 96 3.65 -3.83 1.83
N ARG A 97 2.50 -3.59 1.20
CA ARG A 97 2.38 -3.38 -0.25
C ARG A 97 2.19 -1.92 -0.58
N ARG A 98 2.96 -1.44 -1.54
CA ARG A 98 2.79 -0.08 -2.07
C ARG A 98 1.50 0.02 -2.86
N VAL A 99 0.78 1.11 -2.66
CA VAL A 99 -0.39 1.51 -3.46
C VAL A 99 -0.04 2.68 -4.37
N THR A 100 0.95 3.49 -3.99
CA THR A 100 1.45 4.60 -4.81
C THR A 100 2.99 4.65 -4.82
N PRO A 101 3.61 5.28 -5.83
CA PRO A 101 5.05 5.52 -5.88
C PRO A 101 5.57 6.35 -4.70
N ALA A 102 4.71 7.16 -4.06
CA ALA A 102 5.09 8.16 -3.08
C ALA A 102 5.49 7.59 -1.71
N LEU A 103 5.41 6.26 -1.50
CA LEU A 103 5.84 5.66 -0.25
C LEU A 103 7.35 5.85 -0.05
N VAL A 104 7.71 6.60 0.99
CA VAL A 104 9.06 6.66 1.56
C VAL A 104 8.96 6.16 2.98
N LEU A 105 9.67 5.07 3.30
CA LEU A 105 9.64 4.47 4.63
C LEU A 105 10.99 4.68 5.32
N THR A 106 10.96 5.40 6.43
CA THR A 106 12.07 5.47 7.37
C THR A 106 11.68 4.68 8.61
N ILE A 107 12.09 3.42 8.67
CA ILE A 107 11.79 2.55 9.82
C ILE A 107 12.67 2.98 10.98
N ALA A 108 12.07 3.70 11.93
CA ALA A 108 12.71 4.07 13.18
C ALA A 108 12.43 3.04 14.28
N SER A 109 13.21 3.10 15.35
CA SER A 109 12.81 2.43 16.59
C SER A 109 11.51 3.06 17.09
N PRO A 110 10.56 2.26 17.59
CA PRO A 110 9.30 2.81 18.10
C PRO A 110 9.58 3.76 19.28
N PRO A 111 8.78 4.82 19.43
CA PRO A 111 8.95 5.77 20.52
C PRO A 111 8.77 5.10 21.88
N ALA A 112 9.28 5.75 22.93
CA ALA A 112 9.02 5.33 24.31
C ALA A 112 7.58 5.66 24.75
N GLU A 113 6.99 6.68 24.15
CA GLU A 113 5.63 7.15 24.41
C GLU A 113 4.55 6.15 23.97
N ALA A 114 3.35 6.33 24.49
CA ALA A 114 2.19 5.55 24.08
C ALA A 114 1.81 5.86 22.63
N VAL A 115 1.50 4.81 21.88
CA VAL A 115 1.04 4.89 20.51
C VAL A 115 -0.36 4.29 20.39
N VAL A 116 -1.08 4.67 19.34
CA VAL A 116 -2.43 4.21 19.04
C VAL A 116 -2.56 3.96 17.54
N LEU A 117 -3.42 3.02 17.15
CA LEU A 117 -3.82 2.85 15.76
C LEU A 117 -4.52 4.13 15.29
N SER A 118 -4.07 4.69 14.16
CA SER A 118 -4.70 5.88 13.59
C SER A 118 -6.20 5.67 13.40
N ARG A 119 -7.01 6.68 13.70
CA ARG A 119 -8.47 6.66 13.50
C ARG A 119 -8.87 6.56 12.02
N LEU A 120 -7.91 6.81 11.12
CA LEU A 120 -8.06 6.70 9.68
C LEU A 120 -7.65 5.32 9.13
N SER A 121 -7.21 4.42 10.01
CA SER A 121 -6.92 3.02 9.68
C SER A 121 -8.17 2.14 9.80
N HIS A 122 -8.29 1.14 8.93
CA HIS A 122 -9.33 0.12 9.03
C HIS A 122 -8.82 -1.24 8.55
N LEU A 123 -9.41 -2.29 9.13
CA LEU A 123 -9.16 -3.68 8.73
C LEU A 123 -10.31 -4.15 7.85
N ARG A 124 -9.98 -4.79 6.72
CA ARG A 124 -10.97 -5.45 5.85
C ARG A 124 -10.45 -6.81 5.39
N SER A 125 -11.38 -7.67 4.98
CA SER A 125 -11.02 -8.88 4.25
C SER A 125 -10.96 -8.62 2.75
N GLU A 126 -10.00 -9.21 2.06
CA GLU A 126 -9.96 -9.31 0.61
C GLU A 126 -10.00 -10.78 0.21
N GLN A 127 -10.69 -11.08 -0.89
CA GLN A 127 -10.77 -12.43 -1.44
C GLN A 127 -9.97 -12.48 -2.73
N HIS A 128 -9.04 -13.42 -2.81
CA HIS A 128 -8.26 -13.72 -4.01
C HIS A 128 -8.40 -15.20 -4.33
N GLY A 129 -9.27 -15.52 -5.31
CA GLY A 129 -9.67 -16.91 -5.56
C GLY A 129 -10.44 -17.49 -4.36
N GLU A 130 -9.94 -18.59 -3.81
CA GLU A 130 -10.46 -19.26 -2.61
C GLU A 130 -9.86 -18.74 -1.31
N GLU A 131 -8.75 -17.99 -1.39
CA GLU A 131 -8.06 -17.47 -0.22
C GLU A 131 -8.67 -16.15 0.25
N ARG A 132 -8.76 -16.00 1.57
CA ARG A 132 -9.18 -14.76 2.23
C ARG A 132 -8.04 -14.22 3.07
N THR A 133 -7.65 -12.98 2.79
CA THR A 133 -6.57 -12.31 3.50
C THR A 133 -7.11 -11.11 4.27
N ALA A 134 -6.53 -10.84 5.43
CA ALA A 134 -6.83 -9.64 6.20
C ALA A 134 -5.90 -8.51 5.72
N ILE A 135 -6.48 -7.36 5.42
CA ILE A 135 -5.75 -6.19 4.92
C ILE A 135 -6.04 -5.01 5.83
N LEU A 136 -4.98 -4.45 6.39
CA LEU A 136 -4.99 -3.17 7.07
C LEU A 136 -4.73 -2.07 6.04
N GLU A 137 -5.66 -1.12 5.93
CA GLU A 137 -5.55 0.05 5.07
C GLU A 137 -5.66 1.33 5.90
N HIS A 138 -4.95 2.38 5.47
CA HIS A 138 -5.08 3.71 6.05
C HIS A 138 -5.51 4.68 4.96
N ALA A 139 -6.48 5.53 5.28
CA ALA A 139 -7.12 6.43 4.33
C ALA A 139 -6.10 7.30 3.57
N LEU A 140 -5.03 7.73 4.25
CA LEU A 140 -4.01 8.63 3.69
C LEU A 140 -2.65 7.94 3.44
N SER A 141 -2.47 6.66 3.80
CA SER A 141 -1.18 5.97 3.61
C SER A 141 -0.98 5.50 2.16
N PRO A 142 0.20 5.71 1.56
CA PRO A 142 0.53 5.23 0.20
C PRO A 142 0.77 3.72 0.13
N CYS A 143 0.43 2.96 1.17
CA CYS A 143 0.57 1.52 1.25
C CYS A 143 -0.59 0.85 1.99
N ARG A 144 -0.62 -0.49 1.93
CA ARG A 144 -1.51 -1.36 2.69
C ARG A 144 -0.69 -2.48 3.33
N VAL A 145 -1.20 -3.08 4.40
CA VAL A 145 -0.53 -4.19 5.07
C VAL A 145 -1.39 -5.43 4.96
N VAL A 146 -0.89 -6.45 4.26
CA VAL A 146 -1.47 -7.79 4.24
C VAL A 146 -1.02 -8.52 5.50
N LEU A 147 -1.96 -9.04 6.27
CA LEU A 147 -1.70 -9.77 7.51
C LEU A 147 -1.81 -11.27 7.24
N HIS A 148 -0.70 -11.99 7.45
CA HIS A 148 -0.60 -13.44 7.25
C HIS A 148 -0.74 -14.23 8.55
N ALA A 149 -0.84 -13.53 9.67
CA ALA A 149 -0.76 -14.10 11.01
C ALA A 149 -1.86 -13.52 11.92
N PRO A 150 -2.73 -14.35 12.53
CA PRO A 150 -3.86 -13.88 13.35
C PRO A 150 -3.41 -13.10 14.59
N GLU A 151 -2.21 -13.37 15.13
CA GLU A 151 -1.63 -12.62 16.23
C GLU A 151 -1.43 -11.12 15.91
N LEU A 152 -1.34 -10.75 14.63
CA LEU A 152 -1.33 -9.34 14.22
C LEU A 152 -2.68 -8.68 14.44
N GLY A 153 -3.79 -9.40 14.21
CA GLY A 153 -5.12 -8.89 14.51
C GLY A 153 -5.28 -8.56 16.01
N ALA A 154 -4.82 -9.46 16.89
CA ALA A 154 -4.83 -9.22 18.33
C ALA A 154 -3.96 -8.03 18.76
N LEU A 155 -2.81 -7.85 18.10
CA LEU A 155 -1.96 -6.68 18.29
C LEU A 155 -2.68 -5.38 17.87
N LEU A 156 -3.34 -5.38 16.71
CA LEU A 156 -4.09 -4.21 16.24
C LEU A 156 -5.25 -3.83 17.18
N VAL A 157 -5.94 -4.83 17.75
CA VAL A 157 -6.96 -4.59 18.79
C VAL A 157 -6.34 -3.96 20.04
N THR A 158 -5.17 -4.43 20.47
CA THR A 158 -4.44 -3.80 21.58
C THR A 158 -4.12 -2.33 21.30
N LEU A 159 -3.71 -2.03 20.05
CA LEU A 159 -3.40 -0.67 19.60
C LEU A 159 -4.62 0.22 19.43
N ALA A 160 -5.86 -0.27 19.58
CA ALA A 160 -7.05 0.57 19.59
C ALA A 160 -7.12 1.48 20.84
N ALA A 161 -6.28 1.23 21.84
CA ALA A 161 -6.07 2.10 22.99
C ALA A 161 -4.59 2.52 23.10
N PRO A 162 -4.28 3.68 23.72
CA PRO A 162 -2.91 4.13 23.95
C PRO A 162 -2.05 3.05 24.62
N THR A 163 -1.01 2.61 23.92
CA THR A 163 -0.18 1.48 24.35
C THR A 163 1.30 1.81 24.19
N GLU A 164 2.08 1.58 25.24
CA GLU A 164 3.54 1.71 25.19
C GLU A 164 4.16 0.55 24.37
N PRO A 165 4.93 0.82 23.30
CA PRO A 165 5.51 -0.22 22.44
C PRO A 165 6.38 -1.24 23.19
N ARG A 166 7.02 -0.82 24.28
CA ARG A 166 7.89 -1.69 25.10
C ARG A 166 7.10 -2.79 25.82
N ARG A 167 5.86 -2.51 26.22
CA ARG A 167 5.00 -3.49 26.90
C ARG A 167 4.59 -4.63 25.96
N LEU A 168 4.42 -4.33 24.68
CA LEU A 168 4.05 -5.30 23.65
C LEU A 168 5.12 -6.39 23.46
N SER A 169 6.39 -6.05 23.64
CA SER A 169 7.51 -7.01 23.53
C SER A 169 7.44 -8.15 24.53
N SER A 170 6.76 -7.96 25.67
CA SER A 170 6.58 -9.02 26.68
C SER A 170 5.63 -10.12 26.20
N ALA A 171 4.58 -9.75 25.46
CA ALA A 171 3.62 -10.68 24.88
C ALA A 171 4.16 -11.28 23.56
N ALA A 172 4.85 -10.47 22.76
CA ALA A 172 5.38 -10.86 21.46
C ALA A 172 6.69 -10.12 21.15
N PRO A 173 7.85 -10.80 21.14
CA PRO A 173 9.15 -10.15 20.93
C PRO A 173 9.32 -9.37 19.62
N TRP A 174 8.50 -9.66 18.61
CA TRP A 174 8.49 -8.97 17.32
C TRP A 174 7.56 -7.74 17.29
N ALA A 175 6.64 -7.59 18.25
CA ALA A 175 5.57 -6.61 18.19
C ALA A 175 6.06 -5.17 18.17
N SER A 176 7.07 -4.84 18.97
CA SER A 176 7.66 -3.50 19.00
C SER A 176 8.27 -3.11 17.64
N ALA A 177 8.97 -4.03 16.97
CA ALA A 177 9.51 -3.79 15.64
C ALA A 177 8.39 -3.64 14.58
N PHE A 178 7.32 -4.42 14.68
CA PHE A 178 6.17 -4.28 13.80
C PHE A 178 5.44 -2.96 14.01
N VAL A 179 5.31 -2.49 15.26
CA VAL A 179 4.79 -1.15 15.57
C VAL A 179 5.66 -0.05 14.96
N GLY A 180 6.99 -0.18 15.01
CA GLY A 180 7.90 0.75 14.33
C GLY A 180 7.66 0.80 12.81
N LEU A 181 7.39 -0.35 12.18
CA LEU A 181 7.01 -0.42 10.77
C LEU A 181 5.66 0.28 10.50
N LEU A 182 4.64 0.01 11.32
CA LEU A 182 3.32 0.64 11.17
C LEU A 182 3.38 2.15 11.39
N LEU A 183 4.22 2.62 12.31
CA LEU A 183 4.43 4.03 12.59
C LEU A 183 5.12 4.72 11.41
N ALA A 184 6.16 4.11 10.85
CA ALA A 184 6.80 4.60 9.62
C ALA A 184 5.84 4.68 8.42
N ALA A 185 4.83 3.81 8.40
CA ALA A 185 3.83 3.73 7.34
C ALA A 185 2.56 4.56 7.62
N GLY A 186 2.49 5.26 8.77
CA GLY A 186 1.37 6.11 9.17
C GLY A 186 0.11 5.38 9.63
N PHE A 187 0.18 4.08 9.93
CA PHE A 187 -0.94 3.31 10.49
C PHE A 187 -1.07 3.46 12.00
N VAL A 188 0.06 3.72 12.66
CA VAL A 188 0.16 3.94 14.10
C VAL A 188 0.74 5.33 14.32
N VAL A 189 0.19 6.04 15.29
CA VAL A 189 0.52 7.43 15.60
C VAL A 189 0.79 7.57 17.10
N ALA A 190 1.40 8.67 17.51
CA ALA A 190 1.50 8.99 18.93
C ALA A 190 0.10 9.23 19.51
N ALA A 191 -0.16 8.76 20.74
CA ALA A 191 -1.47 8.95 21.35
C ALA A 191 -1.81 10.44 21.50
N GLY A 192 -2.98 10.85 21.01
CA GLY A 192 -3.44 12.24 21.04
C GLY A 192 -2.94 13.10 19.88
N SER A 193 -2.05 12.61 19.00
CA SER A 193 -1.46 13.45 17.96
C SER A 193 -2.49 13.86 16.90
N GLU A 194 -3.37 12.93 16.47
CA GLU A 194 -4.37 13.22 15.44
C GLU A 194 -5.46 14.17 15.93
N GLU A 195 -5.80 14.13 17.22
CA GLU A 195 -6.76 15.04 17.87
C GLU A 195 -6.20 16.45 18.03
N SER A 196 -4.88 16.61 17.97
CA SER A 196 -4.20 17.91 18.09
C SER A 196 -3.79 18.52 16.75
N ASP A 197 -3.86 17.75 15.65
CA ASP A 197 -3.41 18.19 14.33
C ASP A 197 -4.52 18.96 13.60
N PRO A 198 -4.38 20.28 13.36
CA PRO A 198 -5.38 21.09 12.68
C PRO A 198 -5.71 20.60 11.25
N ALA A 199 -4.76 19.94 10.59
CA ALA A 199 -4.97 19.40 9.25
C ALA A 199 -5.85 18.14 9.26
N LEU A 200 -5.86 17.39 10.37
CA LEU A 200 -6.62 16.15 10.51
C LEU A 200 -7.96 16.33 11.21
N LEU A 201 -8.10 17.33 12.09
CA LEU A 201 -9.35 17.63 12.81
C LEU A 201 -10.63 17.61 11.95
N PRO A 202 -10.69 18.23 10.75
CA PRO A 202 -11.93 18.27 9.96
C PRO A 202 -12.26 16.96 9.23
N TRP A 203 -11.33 15.99 9.19
CA TRP A 203 -11.54 14.76 8.43
C TRP A 203 -12.32 13.74 9.24
N GLU A 204 -13.48 13.31 8.73
CA GLU A 204 -14.08 12.05 9.16
C GLU A 204 -13.48 10.86 8.42
N PHE A 205 -13.52 9.67 9.03
CA PHE A 205 -12.91 8.45 8.47
C PHE A 205 -13.37 8.17 7.03
N HIS A 206 -14.68 8.27 6.78
CA HIS A 206 -15.28 7.93 5.49
C HIS A 206 -14.92 8.95 4.40
N ASP A 207 -14.82 10.23 4.76
CA ASP A 207 -14.41 11.30 3.83
C ASP A 207 -12.95 11.12 3.43
N ALA A 208 -12.07 10.88 4.41
CA ALA A 208 -10.65 10.64 4.15
C ALA A 208 -10.46 9.37 3.29
N LEU A 209 -11.22 8.31 3.58
CA LEU A 209 -11.14 7.06 2.82
C LEU A 209 -11.59 7.25 1.36
N MET A 210 -12.69 7.97 1.15
CA MET A 210 -13.21 8.27 -0.18
C MET A 210 -12.23 9.15 -0.96
N HIS A 211 -11.76 10.24 -0.35
CA HIS A 211 -10.79 11.15 -0.93
C HIS A 211 -9.48 10.44 -1.29
N GLY A 212 -8.91 9.68 -0.35
CA GLY A 212 -7.69 8.92 -0.56
C GLY A 212 -7.80 7.89 -1.67
N ARG A 213 -8.97 7.23 -1.83
CA ARG A 213 -9.20 6.27 -2.92
C ARG A 213 -9.36 6.95 -4.29
N GLN A 214 -9.95 8.13 -4.36
CA GLN A 214 -10.08 8.87 -5.62
C GLN A 214 -8.74 9.35 -6.17
N LEU A 215 -7.82 9.75 -5.29
CA LEU A 215 -6.48 10.18 -5.69
C LEU A 215 -5.55 9.02 -6.05
N ARG A 216 -5.88 7.80 -5.62
CA ARG A 216 -5.07 6.60 -5.86
C ARG A 216 -5.58 5.83 -7.06
N THR A 217 -4.95 6.04 -8.21
CA THR A 217 -5.11 5.09 -9.32
C THR A 217 -4.22 3.88 -9.09
N ARG A 218 -4.79 2.81 -8.53
CA ARG A 218 -4.13 1.49 -8.43
C ARG A 218 -3.82 1.00 -9.84
N PRO A 219 -2.57 0.68 -10.19
CA PRO A 219 -2.24 0.12 -11.51
C PRO A 219 -3.09 -1.09 -11.87
N GLU A 220 -3.35 -1.97 -10.91
CA GLU A 220 -4.13 -3.21 -11.05
C GLU A 220 -5.65 -2.99 -11.13
N GLU A 221 -6.15 -1.80 -10.74
CA GLU A 221 -7.57 -1.44 -10.86
C GLU A 221 -7.80 -0.37 -11.95
N ARG A 222 -6.80 -0.09 -12.79
CA ARG A 222 -6.98 0.80 -13.94
C ARG A 222 -7.89 0.13 -14.97
N GLY A 223 -9.04 0.77 -15.21
CA GLY A 223 -10.00 0.39 -16.25
C GLY A 223 -11.32 -0.14 -15.68
N GLY A 224 -12.28 -0.40 -16.56
CA GLY A 224 -13.51 -1.06 -16.17
C GLY A 224 -13.20 -2.50 -15.74
N THR A 225 -13.07 -2.76 -14.44
CA THR A 225 -12.79 -4.11 -13.94
C THR A 225 -13.93 -5.09 -14.21
N TYR A 226 -15.10 -4.59 -14.66
CA TYR A 226 -16.30 -5.34 -15.06
C TYR A 226 -16.53 -6.60 -14.22
N ARG A 227 -16.28 -6.52 -12.91
CA ARG A 227 -16.17 -7.70 -12.01
C ARG A 227 -17.46 -8.50 -11.88
N LEU A 228 -18.56 -7.89 -12.28
CA LEU A 228 -19.91 -8.47 -12.28
C LEU A 228 -20.40 -8.82 -13.69
N ARG A 229 -19.56 -8.68 -14.72
CA ARG A 229 -19.87 -9.10 -16.09
C ARG A 229 -20.20 -10.58 -16.07
N ALA A 230 -21.32 -10.93 -16.71
CA ALA A 230 -21.93 -12.25 -16.71
C ALA A 230 -22.47 -12.76 -15.35
N ARG A 231 -22.28 -12.03 -14.24
CA ARG A 231 -22.89 -12.36 -12.94
C ARG A 231 -24.19 -11.60 -12.69
N LEU A 232 -24.25 -10.34 -13.10
CA LEU A 232 -25.45 -9.51 -13.02
C LEU A 232 -25.74 -8.88 -14.38
N PRO A 233 -27.03 -8.76 -14.77
CA PRO A 233 -27.39 -7.91 -15.89
C PRO A 233 -27.01 -6.46 -15.58
N SER A 234 -26.58 -5.72 -16.61
CA SER A 234 -26.38 -4.27 -16.46
C SER A 234 -27.68 -3.63 -16.01
N PRO A 235 -27.66 -2.72 -15.01
CA PRO A 235 -28.86 -1.99 -14.64
C PRO A 235 -29.39 -1.22 -15.86
N PRO A 236 -30.73 -1.07 -15.99
CA PRO A 236 -31.28 -0.30 -17.10
C PRO A 236 -30.77 1.14 -17.03
N MET A 237 -30.43 1.71 -18.19
CA MET A 237 -29.92 3.09 -18.28
C MET A 237 -30.95 4.12 -17.79
N LEU A 238 -32.24 3.77 -17.88
CA LEU A 238 -33.34 4.57 -17.38
C LEU A 238 -33.99 3.84 -16.22
N ARG A 239 -34.29 4.59 -15.15
CA ARG A 239 -35.16 4.11 -14.08
C ARG A 239 -36.51 3.71 -14.69
N ALA A 240 -37.07 2.59 -14.24
CA ALA A 240 -38.44 2.23 -14.61
C ALA A 240 -39.41 3.37 -14.19
N PRO A 241 -40.47 3.64 -14.99
CA PRO A 241 -41.46 4.64 -14.62
C PRO A 241 -42.01 4.36 -13.22
N SER A 242 -41.92 5.33 -12.30
CA SER A 242 -42.72 5.28 -11.07
C SER A 242 -44.18 5.46 -11.48
N GLY A 243 -45.08 4.56 -11.07
CA GLY A 243 -46.48 4.48 -11.54
C GLY A 243 -47.41 5.66 -11.21
N GLY A 244 -46.90 6.89 -11.15
CA GLY A 244 -47.67 8.13 -11.00
C GLY A 244 -47.96 8.82 -12.32
N ALA A 245 -48.70 9.92 -12.25
CA ALA A 245 -49.01 10.75 -13.42
C ALA A 245 -47.72 11.29 -14.06
N THR A 246 -47.59 11.11 -15.37
CA THR A 246 -46.47 11.64 -16.14
C THR A 246 -46.83 13.04 -16.64
N VAL A 247 -45.99 14.03 -16.32
CA VAL A 247 -46.10 15.38 -16.85
C VAL A 247 -45.13 15.53 -18.01
N ALA A 248 -45.64 15.73 -19.22
CA ALA A 248 -44.79 15.99 -20.38
C ALA A 248 -44.16 17.38 -20.25
N LEU A 249 -42.82 17.44 -20.22
CA LEU A 249 -42.08 18.70 -20.25
C LEU A 249 -41.94 19.18 -21.70
N ALA A 250 -42.07 20.48 -21.92
CA ALA A 250 -41.85 21.09 -23.24
C ALA A 250 -40.39 20.87 -23.68
N LYS A 251 -40.19 20.41 -24.92
CA LYS A 251 -38.85 20.27 -25.51
C LYS A 251 -38.42 21.64 -26.04
N PRO A 252 -37.30 22.22 -25.57
CA PRO A 252 -36.79 23.44 -26.17
C PRO A 252 -36.39 23.20 -27.64
N PRO A 253 -36.54 24.19 -28.53
CA PRO A 253 -36.08 24.07 -29.91
C PRO A 253 -34.55 23.91 -29.94
N LEU A 254 -34.06 22.92 -30.70
CA LEU A 254 -32.63 22.59 -30.79
C LEU A 254 -31.78 23.73 -31.38
N GLU A 255 -32.40 24.61 -32.18
CA GLU A 255 -31.74 25.74 -32.85
C GLU A 255 -31.54 26.96 -31.95
N ASN A 256 -32.11 26.94 -30.73
CA ASN A 256 -32.04 28.06 -29.81
C ASN A 256 -31.08 27.73 -28.67
N THR A 257 -29.80 27.61 -28.99
CA THR A 257 -28.73 27.71 -28.00
C THR A 257 -28.78 29.13 -27.46
N GLY A 258 -29.51 29.35 -26.37
CA GLY A 258 -29.38 30.58 -25.59
C GLY A 258 -27.91 30.90 -25.29
N PRO A 259 -27.58 32.13 -24.86
CA PRO A 259 -26.20 32.50 -24.54
C PRO A 259 -25.63 31.42 -23.63
N GLY A 260 -24.54 30.78 -24.08
CA GLY A 260 -24.02 29.57 -23.46
C GLY A 260 -23.89 29.79 -21.96
N ILE A 261 -24.45 28.87 -21.16
CA ILE A 261 -24.35 28.89 -19.69
C ILE A 261 -22.88 28.88 -19.23
N PHE A 262 -21.95 28.58 -20.14
CA PHE A 262 -20.50 28.62 -19.96
C PHE A 262 -19.83 29.63 -20.90
N THR A 263 -20.14 30.92 -20.77
CA THR A 263 -19.22 32.00 -21.17
C THR A 263 -18.75 32.69 -19.90
N VAL A 264 -17.55 32.30 -19.43
CA VAL A 264 -16.75 33.05 -18.45
C VAL A 264 -15.52 33.57 -19.19
#